data_AF-A0A7V9GSU1-F1
#
_entry.id   AF-A0A7V9GSU1-F1
#
_cell.length_a   1.000
_cell.length_b   1.000
_cell.length_c   1.000
_cell.angle_alpha   90.00
_cell.angle_beta   90.00
_cell.angle_gamma   90.00
#
_symmetry.space_group_name_H-M   'P 1'
#
loop_
_entity.id
_entity.type
_entity.pdbx_description
1 polymer ?
#
loop_
_entity_poly.entity_id
_entity_poly.type
_entity_poly.pdbx_seq_one_letter_code
_entity_poly.pdbx_strand_id
1 'polypeptide(L)'
;MFIGAGEDPYFGIAAFVLLLLVIGIFLLLGRYYPGSGAEQLDWKPTRSYEDEVRLEMEDVDQMLEAQNERRRARGAPERSEEDVQAQVDADQREIQERAARYRGGDGESPGS
;
A
#
# COMPACT_ATOMS: atom_id res chain seq x y z
N MET A 1 -4.46 -38.73 -34.03
CA MET A 1 -5.50 -37.94 -34.72
C MET A 1 -5.57 -36.59 -34.03
N PHE A 2 -4.78 -35.62 -34.50
CA PHE A 2 -4.82 -34.25 -34.00
C PHE A 2 -5.84 -33.48 -34.84
N ILE A 3 -6.96 -33.07 -34.23
CA ILE A 3 -7.94 -32.20 -34.87
C ILE A 3 -7.31 -30.81 -34.89
N GLY A 4 -6.94 -30.32 -36.08
CA GLY A 4 -6.43 -28.97 -36.26
C GLY A 4 -7.56 -27.97 -36.02
N ALA A 5 -7.60 -27.36 -34.84
CA ALA A 5 -8.57 -26.34 -34.45
C ALA A 5 -8.53 -25.06 -35.32
N GLY A 6 -7.58 -24.96 -36.26
CA GLY A 6 -7.42 -23.81 -37.15
C GLY A 6 -8.23 -23.85 -38.46
N GLU A 7 -8.81 -25.00 -38.84
CA GLU A 7 -9.52 -25.14 -40.13
C GLU A 7 -11.03 -25.37 -40.00
N ASP A 8 -11.57 -25.47 -38.77
CA ASP A 8 -13.00 -25.63 -38.54
C ASP A 8 -13.69 -24.24 -38.49
N PRO A 9 -14.47 -23.86 -39.52
CA PRO A 9 -15.16 -22.57 -39.54
C PRO A 9 -16.17 -22.44 -38.38
N TYR A 10 -16.68 -23.55 -37.85
CA TYR A 10 -17.62 -23.54 -36.73
C TYR A 10 -16.95 -23.26 -35.39
N PHE A 11 -15.67 -23.63 -35.22
CA PHE A 11 -14.93 -23.37 -33.99
C PHE A 11 -14.76 -21.86 -33.74
N GLY A 12 -14.37 -21.11 -34.78
CA GLY A 12 -14.23 -19.65 -34.69
C GLY A 12 -15.55 -18.96 -34.36
N ILE A 13 -16.64 -19.40 -35.00
CA ILE A 13 -17.99 -18.88 -34.73
C ILE A 13 -18.42 -19.20 -33.30
N ALA A 14 -18.23 -20.44 -32.84
CA ALA A 14 -18.59 -20.86 -31.49
C ALA A 14 -17.81 -20.08 -30.42
N ALA A 15 -16.49 -19.89 -30.61
CA ALA A 15 -15.65 -19.11 -29.71
C ALA A 15 -16.09 -17.63 -29.66
N PHE A 16 -16.42 -17.04 -30.80
CA PHE A 16 -16.90 -15.65 -30.88
C PHE A 16 -18.26 -15.47 -30.19
N VAL A 17 -19.20 -16.39 -30.41
CA VAL A 17 -20.51 -16.39 -29.73
C VAL A 17 -20.35 -16.55 -28.22
N LEU A 18 -19.48 -17.45 -27.77
CA LEU A 18 -19.20 -17.64 -26.35
C LEU A 18 -18.61 -16.37 -25.72
N LEU A 19 -17.66 -15.71 -26.41
CA LEU A 19 -17.07 -14.46 -25.95
C LEU A 19 -18.13 -13.36 -25.79
N LEU A 20 -19.01 -13.19 -26.79
CA LEU A 20 -20.11 -12.23 -26.72
C LEU A 20 -21.09 -12.56 -25.58
N LEU A 21 -21.37 -13.83 -25.35
CA LEU A 21 -22.23 -14.29 -24.26
C LEU A 21 -21.62 -13.95 -22.89
N VAL A 22 -20.32 -14.20 -22.70
CA VAL A 22 -19.61 -13.85 -21.47
C VAL A 22 -19.61 -12.34 -21.24
N ILE A 23 -19.29 -11.54 -22.26
CA ILE A 23 -19.36 -10.07 -22.17
C ILE A 23 -20.79 -9.63 -21.84
N GLY A 24 -21.80 -10.21 -22.50
CA GLY A 24 -23.20 -9.93 -22.25
C GLY A 24 -23.62 -10.20 -20.81
N ILE A 25 -23.17 -11.32 -20.23
CA ILE A 25 -23.41 -11.64 -18.81
C ILE A 25 -22.77 -10.60 -17.90
N PHE A 26 -21.52 -10.20 -18.14
CA PHE A 26 -20.86 -9.18 -17.33
C PHE A 26 -21.56 -7.82 -17.43
N LEU A 27 -22.01 -7.43 -18.62
CA LEU A 27 -22.79 -6.21 -18.81
C LEU A 27 -24.15 -6.30 -18.11
N LEU A 28 -24.81 -7.46 -18.15
CA LEU A 28 -26.05 -7.69 -17.42
C LEU A 28 -25.83 -7.58 -15.91
N LEU A 29 -24.80 -8.25 -15.39
CA LEU A 29 -24.46 -8.19 -13.96
C LEU A 29 -24.15 -6.76 -13.54
N GLY A 30 -23.34 -6.02 -14.29
CA GLY A 30 -23.07 -4.61 -13.99
C GLY A 30 -24.30 -3.71 -14.07
N ARG A 31 -25.24 -4.00 -14.98
CA ARG A 31 -26.48 -3.22 -15.17
C ARG A 31 -27.57 -3.51 -14.13
N TYR A 32 -27.72 -4.77 -13.71
CA TYR A 32 -28.77 -5.23 -12.81
C TYR A 32 -28.33 -5.34 -11.35
N TYR A 33 -27.03 -5.52 -11.10
CA TYR A 33 -26.43 -5.52 -9.77
C TYR A 33 -25.38 -4.40 -9.65
N PRO A 34 -25.77 -3.12 -9.74
CA PRO A 34 -24.88 -2.00 -9.51
C PRO A 34 -24.55 -1.90 -8.00
N GLY A 35 -23.53 -2.62 -7.55
CA GLY A 35 -23.01 -2.54 -6.19
C GLY A 35 -21.50 -2.78 -6.21
N SER A 36 -20.73 -1.89 -5.59
CA SER A 36 -19.28 -2.06 -5.48
C SER A 36 -18.97 -3.28 -4.61
N GLY A 37 -17.97 -4.10 -4.95
CA GLY A 37 -17.59 -5.28 -4.12
C GLY A 37 -17.29 -4.94 -2.65
N ALA A 38 -17.07 -3.66 -2.35
CA ALA A 38 -16.89 -3.13 -1.00
C ALA A 38 -18.17 -3.10 -0.15
N GLU A 39 -19.37 -3.09 -0.74
CA GLU A 39 -20.64 -3.21 0.02
C GLU A 39 -21.03 -4.67 0.30
N GLN A 40 -20.46 -5.64 -0.44
CA GLN A 40 -20.73 -7.07 -0.24
C GLN A 40 -19.78 -7.71 0.78
N LEU A 41 -18.53 -7.23 0.85
CA LEU A 41 -17.66 -7.47 1.99
C LEU A 41 -17.98 -6.41 3.03
N ASP A 42 -18.88 -6.72 3.96
CA ASP A 42 -19.17 -5.98 5.18
C ASP A 42 -17.93 -5.99 6.12
N TRP A 43 -16.75 -5.63 5.59
CA TRP A 43 -15.49 -5.60 6.32
C TRP A 43 -15.54 -4.43 7.29
N LYS A 44 -16.07 -4.73 8.47
CA LYS A 44 -15.98 -3.88 9.64
C LYS A 44 -14.63 -4.19 10.31
N PRO A 45 -13.73 -3.21 10.50
CA PRO A 45 -12.51 -3.42 11.28
C PRO A 45 -12.87 -4.14 12.58
N THR A 46 -12.16 -5.21 12.91
CA THR A 46 -12.48 -6.07 14.07
C THR A 46 -12.26 -5.35 15.40
N ARG A 47 -11.62 -4.17 15.38
CA ARG A 47 -11.30 -3.34 16.55
C ARG A 47 -11.67 -1.88 16.32
N SER A 48 -11.93 -1.19 17.43
CA SER A 48 -12.23 0.24 17.43
C SER A 48 -10.93 1.05 17.24
N TYR A 49 -11.06 2.29 16.75
CA TYR A 49 -9.91 3.22 16.60
C TYR A 49 -9.15 3.43 17.92
N GLU A 50 -9.87 3.49 19.04
CA GLU A 50 -9.26 3.70 20.37
C GLU A 50 -8.40 2.50 20.79
N ASP A 51 -8.79 1.28 20.41
CA ASP A 51 -8.02 0.06 20.70
C ASP A 51 -6.76 -0.02 19.82
N GLU A 52 -6.85 0.39 18.54
CA GLU A 52 -5.70 0.42 17.64
C GLU A 52 -4.64 1.40 18.12
N VAL A 53 -5.02 2.63 18.51
CA VAL A 53 -4.08 3.61 19.06
C VAL A 53 -3.37 3.09 20.31
N ARG A 54 -4.09 2.41 21.20
CA ARG A 54 -3.49 1.83 22.41
C ARG A 54 -2.46 0.75 22.08
N LEU A 55 -2.78 -0.13 21.13
CA LEU A 55 -1.89 -1.20 20.71
C LEU A 55 -0.64 -0.66 20.02
N GLU A 56 -0.78 0.39 19.21
CA GLU A 56 0.35 1.06 18.57
C GLU A 56 1.27 1.71 19.61
N MET A 57 0.72 2.37 20.64
CA MET A 57 1.53 2.92 21.74
C MET A 57 2.30 1.81 22.49
N GLU A 58 1.63 0.70 22.80
CA GLU A 58 2.28 -0.44 23.49
C GLU A 58 3.38 -1.10 22.63
N ASP A 59 3.23 -1.11 21.30
CA ASP A 59 4.27 -1.63 20.40
C ASP A 59 5.52 -0.71 20.38
N VAL A 60 5.31 0.61 20.36
CA VAL A 60 6.41 1.59 20.43
C VAL A 60 7.20 1.46 21.73
N ASP A 61 6.52 1.30 22.86
CA ASP A 61 7.17 1.12 24.18
C ASP A 61 8.04 -0.15 24.20
N GLN A 62 7.53 -1.26 23.65
CA GLN A 62 8.30 -2.49 23.55
C GLN A 62 9.53 -2.35 22.65
N MET A 63 9.40 -1.62 21.53
CA MET A 63 10.53 -1.33 20.66
C MET A 63 11.58 -0.46 21.37
N LEU A 64 11.16 0.55 22.14
CA LEU A 64 12.06 1.42 22.90
C LEU A 64 12.81 0.63 23.98
N GLU A 65 12.10 -0.22 24.73
CA GLU A 65 12.71 -1.08 25.76
C GLU A 65 13.73 -2.05 25.14
N ALA A 66 13.40 -2.70 24.03
CA ALA A 66 14.32 -3.59 23.32
C ALA A 66 15.57 -2.85 22.81
N GLN A 67 15.43 -1.60 22.38
CA GLN A 67 16.57 -0.76 22.03
C GLN A 67 17.41 -0.39 23.26
N ASN A 68 16.77 -0.01 24.36
CA ASN A 68 17.45 0.35 25.60
C ASN A 68 18.19 -0.86 26.21
N GLU A 69 17.62 -2.07 26.15
CA GLU A 69 18.32 -3.29 26.54
C GLU A 69 19.64 -3.47 25.76
N ARG A 70 19.60 -3.30 24.43
CA ARG A 70 20.80 -3.34 23.58
C ARG A 70 21.78 -2.21 23.91
N ARG A 71 21.30 -1.03 24.33
CA ARG A 71 22.13 0.10 24.76
C ARG A 71 22.83 -0.19 26.09
N ARG A 72 22.10 -0.72 27.08
CA ARG A 72 22.65 -1.16 28.37
C ARG A 72 23.75 -2.20 28.17
N ALA A 73 23.53 -3.19 27.31
CA ALA A 73 24.49 -4.26 27.04
C ALA A 73 25.85 -3.74 26.52
N ARG A 74 25.86 -2.59 25.83
CA ARG A 74 27.09 -1.94 25.32
C ARG A 74 27.54 -0.73 26.15
N GLY A 75 26.93 -0.51 27.32
CA GLY A 75 27.26 0.61 28.22
C GLY A 75 26.88 2.00 27.68
N ALA A 76 25.96 2.06 26.70
CA ALA A 76 25.45 3.32 26.19
C ALA A 76 24.27 3.81 27.05
N PRO A 77 24.07 5.13 27.17
CA PRO A 77 22.91 5.67 27.88
C PRO A 77 21.60 5.26 27.20
N GLU A 78 20.59 5.02 28.04
CA GLU A 78 19.20 4.78 27.63
C GLU A 78 18.62 6.05 26.99
N ARG A 79 17.58 5.86 26.18
CA ARG A 79 16.83 6.96 25.56
C ARG A 79 15.42 6.98 26.10
N SER A 80 14.90 8.18 26.33
CA SER A 80 13.48 8.40 26.58
C SER A 80 12.71 8.55 25.27
N GLU A 81 11.38 8.54 25.34
CA GLU A 81 10.51 8.87 24.21
C GLU A 81 10.79 10.28 23.68
N GLU A 82 11.03 11.26 24.56
CA GLU A 82 11.33 12.64 24.16
C GLU A 82 12.65 12.74 23.40
N ASP A 83 13.67 11.96 23.78
CA ASP A 83 14.93 11.89 23.04
C ASP A 83 14.73 11.36 21.62
N VAL A 84 13.88 10.34 21.48
CA VAL A 84 13.54 9.75 20.18
C VAL A 84 12.74 10.74 19.35
N GLN A 85 11.75 11.43 19.94
CA GLN A 85 10.96 12.45 19.25
C GLN A 85 11.84 13.61 18.77
N ALA A 86 12.73 14.12 19.61
CA ALA A 86 13.66 15.17 19.26
C ALA A 86 14.60 14.76 18.11
N GLN A 87 15.03 13.48 18.10
CA GLN A 87 15.83 12.93 17.02
C GLN A 87 15.03 12.88 15.70
N VAL A 88 13.80 12.36 15.73
CA VAL A 88 12.93 12.28 14.54
C VAL A 88 12.66 13.66 13.95
N ASP A 89 12.36 14.66 14.79
CA ASP A 89 12.11 16.03 14.35
C ASP A 89 13.34 16.64 13.67
N ALA A 90 14.54 16.36 14.17
CA ALA A 90 15.79 16.82 13.57
C ALA A 90 16.02 16.15 12.20
N ASP A 91 15.84 14.83 12.12
CA ASP A 91 16.00 14.06 10.88
C ASP A 91 14.98 14.51 9.81
N GLN A 92 13.74 14.79 10.21
CA GLN A 92 12.71 15.30 9.30
C GLN A 92 13.07 16.67 8.73
N ARG A 93 13.62 17.58 9.55
CA ARG A 93 14.08 18.90 9.08
C ARG A 93 15.21 18.74 8.07
N GLU A 94 16.18 17.87 8.34
CA GLU A 94 17.27 17.62 7.40
C GLU A 94 16.75 17.05 6.06
N ILE A 95 15.82 16.10 6.10
CA ILE A 95 15.20 15.54 4.89
C ILE A 95 14.49 16.64 4.09
N GLN A 96 13.74 17.53 4.76
CA GLN A 96 13.05 18.65 4.12
C GLN A 96 14.03 19.64 3.48
N GLU A 97 15.14 19.97 4.15
CA GLU A 97 16.19 20.84 3.60
C GLU A 97 16.88 20.21 2.39
N ARG A 98 17.16 18.90 2.44
CA ARG A 98 17.71 18.15 1.30
C ARG A 98 16.74 18.15 0.13
N ALA A 99 15.45 17.89 0.38
CA ALA A 99 14.41 17.91 -0.65
C ALA A 99 14.23 19.31 -1.27
N ALA A 100 14.31 20.37 -0.46
CA ALA A 100 14.27 21.75 -0.93
C ALA A 100 15.48 22.11 -1.80
N ARG A 101 16.68 21.63 -1.44
CA ARG A 101 17.89 21.80 -2.27
C ARG A 101 17.76 21.15 -3.64
N TYR A 102 17.24 19.91 -3.70
CA TYR A 102 17.02 19.26 -4.99
C TYR A 102 15.99 20.03 -5.82
N ARG A 103 14.84 20.39 -5.25
CA ARG A 103 13.80 21.16 -5.95
C ARG A 103 14.28 22.54 -6.44
N GLY A 104 15.20 23.18 -5.70
CA GLY A 104 15.77 24.48 -6.05
C GLY A 104 16.87 24.43 -7.10
N GLY A 105 17.56 23.28 -7.26
CA GLY A 105 18.64 23.10 -8.24
C GLY A 105 18.17 22.92 -9.69
N ASP A 106 16.89 22.57 -9.89
CA ASP A 106 16.32 22.28 -11.20
C ASP A 106 15.90 23.54 -11.99
N GLY A 107 16.12 24.73 -11.43
CA GLY A 107 15.73 26.02 -12.01
C GLY A 107 16.82 26.76 -12.80
N GLU A 108 18.08 26.33 -12.72
CA GLU A 108 19.19 27.03 -13.38
C GLU A 108 19.68 26.22 -14.59
N SER A 109 19.02 26.41 -15.74
CA SER A 109 19.59 26.06 -17.04
C SER A 109 20.82 26.93 -17.29
N PRO A 110 22.05 26.39 -17.40
CA PRO A 110 23.17 27.09 -17.99
C PRO A 110 23.02 26.96 -19.50
N GLY A 111 22.10 27.76 -20.06
CA GLY A 111 21.87 27.88 -21.49
C GLY A 111 22.19 29.30 -21.95
N SER A 112 23.48 29.59 -22.11
CA SER A 112 24.00 30.74 -22.87
C SER A 112 24.99 30.24 -23.91
#